data_AF-A0A392PYY9-F1
#
_entry.id   AF-A0A392PYY9-F1
#
_cell.length_a   1.000
_cell.length_b   1.000
_cell.length_c   1.000
_cell.angle_alpha   90.00
_cell.angle_beta   90.00
_cell.angle_gamma   90.00
#
_symmetry.space_group_name_H-M   'P 1'
#
loop_
_entity.id
_entity.type
_entity.pdbx_description
1 polymer ?
#
loop_
_entity_poly.entity_id
_entity_poly.type
_entity_poly.pdbx_seq_one_letter_code
_entity_poly.pdbx_strand_id
1 'polypeptide(L)'
;MLRKIKKLGLTRVRREHGNALSAAIMEMKHLENLNITTISEAEIIDLNFKSSPPQLQRLHLKARLQKLPDWIPELECLVKIRLGFSMLKEDPLQSLKNLPNLLNLCLWDNCYD
;
A
#
# COMPACT_ATOMS: atom_id res chain seq x y z
N MET A 1 6.53 -11.82 -18.27
CA MET A 1 6.44 -10.68 -17.33
C MET A 1 4.96 -10.33 -17.13
N LEU A 2 4.52 -10.10 -15.89
CA LEU A 2 3.10 -9.99 -15.51
C LEU A 2 2.47 -8.62 -15.83
N ARG A 3 2.81 -8.02 -16.99
CA ARG A 3 2.48 -6.63 -17.34
C ARG A 3 0.98 -6.34 -17.48
N LYS A 4 0.15 -7.35 -17.71
CA LYS A 4 -1.31 -7.24 -17.89
C LYS A 4 -2.12 -7.48 -16.60
N ILE A 5 -1.47 -7.73 -15.47
CA ILE A 5 -2.18 -7.95 -14.20
C ILE A 5 -2.88 -6.66 -13.78
N LYS A 6 -4.16 -6.81 -13.42
CA LYS A 6 -4.99 -5.76 -12.81
C LYS A 6 -5.13 -5.90 -11.30
N LYS A 7 -4.92 -7.10 -10.75
CA LYS A 7 -5.11 -7.40 -9.33
C LYS A 7 -3.97 -8.28 -8.82
N LEU A 8 -3.25 -7.80 -7.81
CA LEU A 8 -2.18 -8.53 -7.15
C LEU A 8 -2.51 -8.65 -5.66
N GLY A 9 -2.52 -9.88 -5.16
CA GLY A 9 -2.67 -10.18 -3.74
C GLY A 9 -1.50 -11.03 -3.27
N LEU A 10 -0.80 -10.57 -2.24
CA LEU A 10 0.34 -11.26 -1.65
C LEU A 10 0.16 -11.33 -0.14
N THR A 11 0.18 -12.55 0.39
CA THR A 11 0.07 -12.83 1.82
C THR A 11 1.38 -13.36 2.36
N ARG A 12 1.61 -13.20 3.66
CA ARG A 12 2.81 -13.67 4.35
C ARG A 12 4.10 -13.08 3.78
N VAL A 13 4.03 -11.83 3.34
CA VAL A 13 5.19 -11.10 2.82
C VAL A 13 6.17 -10.82 3.97
N ARG A 14 7.46 -10.94 3.67
CA ARG A 14 8.58 -10.62 4.56
C ARG A 14 9.30 -9.37 4.08
N ARG A 15 10.02 -8.70 4.97
CA ARG A 15 10.83 -7.51 4.71
C ARG A 15 11.79 -7.72 3.54
N GLU A 16 12.44 -8.89 3.48
CA GLU A 16 13.39 -9.25 2.42
C GLU A 16 12.78 -9.18 1.01
N HIS A 17 11.46 -9.31 0.88
CA HIS A 17 10.78 -9.21 -0.40
C HIS A 17 10.51 -7.76 -0.82
N GLY A 18 10.59 -6.77 0.08
CA GLY A 18 10.12 -5.39 -0.15
C GLY A 18 10.69 -4.73 -1.42
N ASN A 19 12.00 -4.85 -1.62
CA ASN A 19 12.67 -4.27 -2.80
C ASN A 19 12.28 -4.98 -4.10
N ALA A 20 12.27 -6.32 -4.09
CA ALA A 20 11.90 -7.12 -5.27
C ALA A 20 10.42 -6.91 -5.64
N LEU A 21 9.54 -6.82 -4.64
CA LEU A 21 8.12 -6.53 -4.84
C LEU A 21 7.90 -5.14 -5.39
N SER A 22 8.59 -4.13 -4.83
CA SER A 22 8.54 -2.77 -5.34
C SER A 22 8.96 -2.69 -6.81
N ALA A 23 10.08 -3.31 -7.17
CA ALA A 23 10.53 -3.37 -8.57
C ALA A 23 9.51 -4.08 -9.48
N ALA A 24 8.95 -5.21 -9.04
CA ALA A 24 7.98 -5.96 -9.83
C ALA A 24 6.66 -5.21 -10.04
N ILE A 25 6.13 -4.57 -8.99
CA ILE A 25 4.88 -3.78 -9.05
C ILE A 25 5.03 -2.59 -9.99
N MET A 26 6.20 -1.95 -10.03
CA MET A 26 6.45 -0.84 -10.94
C MET A 26 6.36 -1.21 -12.43
N GLU A 27 6.56 -2.48 -12.78
CA GLU A 27 6.41 -3.00 -14.15
C GLU A 27 4.94 -3.35 -14.50
N MET A 28 4.05 -3.37 -13.50
CA MET A 28 2.61 -3.69 -13.67
C MET A 28 1.79 -2.42 -13.92
N LYS A 29 1.96 -1.82 -15.10
CA LYS A 29 1.33 -0.52 -15.46
C LYS A 29 -0.21 -0.52 -15.46
N HIS A 30 -0.83 -1.70 -15.48
CA HIS A 30 -2.29 -1.87 -15.46
C HIS A 30 -2.83 -2.31 -14.09
N LEU A 31 -2.01 -2.26 -13.03
CA LEU A 31 -2.43 -2.69 -11.69
C LEU A 31 -3.46 -1.72 -11.10
N GLU A 32 -4.66 -2.24 -10.84
CA GLU A 32 -5.79 -1.50 -10.27
C GLU A 32 -6.05 -1.85 -8.80
N ASN A 33 -5.64 -3.04 -8.36
CA ASN A 33 -5.84 -3.54 -7.00
C ASN A 33 -4.54 -4.16 -6.47
N LEU A 34 -4.05 -3.64 -5.34
CA LEU A 34 -2.91 -4.17 -4.62
C LEU A 34 -3.33 -4.54 -3.20
N ASN A 35 -3.09 -5.80 -2.83
CA ASN A 35 -3.23 -6.31 -1.47
C ASN A 35 -1.90 -6.92 -1.03
N ILE A 36 -1.33 -6.38 0.06
CA ILE A 36 -0.13 -6.90 0.71
C ILE A 36 -0.45 -7.15 2.18
N THR A 37 -0.21 -8.37 2.64
CA THR A 37 -0.28 -8.76 4.05
C THR A 37 1.04 -9.38 4.48
N THR A 38 1.65 -8.88 5.55
CA THR A 38 2.91 -9.42 6.09
C THR A 38 2.71 -10.76 6.81
N ILE A 39 3.80 -11.46 7.06
CA ILE A 39 3.80 -12.75 7.76
C ILE A 39 3.40 -12.65 9.23
N SER A 40 3.59 -11.49 9.85
CA SER A 40 3.23 -11.20 11.23
C SER A 40 3.05 -9.69 11.45
N GLU A 41 2.47 -9.33 12.59
CA GLU A 41 2.32 -7.93 13.03
C GLU A 41 3.67 -7.27 13.37
N ALA A 42 4.66 -8.04 13.82
CA ALA A 42 6.00 -7.54 14.11
C ALA A 42 6.83 -7.26 12.84
N GLU A 43 6.43 -7.83 11.70
CA GLU A 43 7.16 -7.71 10.44
C GLU A 43 6.98 -6.33 9.82
N ILE A 44 8.04 -5.52 9.89
CA ILE A 44 8.10 -4.21 9.22
C ILE A 44 8.48 -4.42 7.76
N ILE A 45 7.71 -3.82 6.86
CA ILE A 45 7.99 -3.81 5.41
C ILE A 45 8.15 -2.37 4.91
N ASP A 46 9.15 -2.15 4.06
CA ASP A 46 9.35 -0.89 3.34
C ASP A 46 8.95 -1.08 1.87
N LEU A 47 7.91 -0.35 1.45
CA LEU A 47 7.40 -0.35 0.08
C LEU A 47 7.81 0.95 -0.60
N ASN A 48 9.03 1.01 -1.11
CA ASN A 48 9.59 2.20 -1.74
C ASN A 48 9.42 2.15 -3.25
N PHE A 49 8.34 2.76 -3.75
CA PHE A 49 8.12 2.92 -5.17
C PHE A 49 8.81 4.18 -5.68
N LYS A 50 9.45 4.09 -6.86
CA LYS A 50 10.09 5.24 -7.51
C LYS A 50 9.07 6.24 -8.08
N SER A 51 7.84 5.79 -8.32
CA SER A 51 6.70 6.61 -8.66
C SER A 51 5.39 5.90 -8.32
N SER A 52 4.32 6.67 -8.13
CA SER A 52 2.98 6.16 -7.88
C SER A 52 2.45 5.29 -9.04
N PRO A 53 1.89 4.08 -8.79
CA PRO A 53 1.23 3.28 -9.82
C PRO A 53 -0.06 3.99 -10.29
N PRO A 54 -0.09 4.53 -11.52
CA PRO A 54 -1.06 5.57 -11.91
C PRO A 54 -2.50 5.06 -12.07
N GLN A 55 -2.70 3.74 -12.10
CA GLN A 55 -4.02 3.12 -12.28
C GLN A 55 -4.55 2.48 -11.00
N LEU A 56 -3.85 2.63 -9.87
CA LEU A 56 -4.21 1.94 -8.65
C LEU A 56 -5.44 2.58 -8.01
N GLN A 57 -6.52 1.79 -7.93
CA GLN A 57 -7.81 2.23 -7.39
C GLN A 57 -8.07 1.68 -6.00
N ARG A 58 -7.48 0.53 -5.65
CA ARG A 58 -7.69 -0.15 -4.37
C ARG A 58 -6.37 -0.58 -3.77
N LEU A 59 -6.07 -0.07 -2.58
CA LEU A 59 -4.90 -0.43 -1.81
C LEU A 59 -5.32 -1.07 -0.48
N HIS A 60 -4.81 -2.26 -0.22
CA HIS A 60 -4.92 -2.93 1.08
C HIS A 60 -3.53 -3.25 1.60
N LEU A 61 -3.13 -2.61 2.70
CA LEU A 61 -1.89 -2.88 3.39
C LEU A 61 -2.23 -3.36 4.80
N LYS A 62 -1.93 -4.64 5.07
CA LYS A 62 -1.93 -5.20 6.41
C LYS A 62 -0.49 -5.54 6.81
N ALA A 63 0.23 -4.54 7.30
CA ALA A 63 1.66 -4.61 7.51
C ALA A 63 2.14 -3.49 8.42
N ARG A 64 3.15 -3.74 9.25
CA ARG A 64 3.80 -2.69 10.03
C ARG A 64 4.64 -1.79 9.13
N LEU A 65 4.44 -0.49 9.25
CA LEU A 65 5.11 0.53 8.46
C LEU A 65 5.91 1.45 9.37
N GLN A 66 7.07 1.94 8.92
CA GLN A 66 7.80 2.96 9.68
C GLN A 66 7.08 4.31 9.63
N LYS A 67 6.52 4.63 8.46
CA LYS A 67 5.66 5.78 8.16
C LYS A 67 4.75 5.42 6.99
N LEU A 68 3.74 6.25 6.71
CA LEU A 68 2.97 6.09 5.48
C LEU A 68 3.89 6.33 4.26
N PRO A 69 3.97 5.42 3.28
CA PRO A 69 4.81 5.61 2.10
C PRO A 69 4.43 6.86 1.30
N ASP A 70 5.44 7.63 0.88
CA ASP A 70 5.28 8.96 0.25
C ASP A 70 4.53 8.91 -1.10
N TRP A 71 4.49 7.74 -1.75
CA TRP A 71 3.73 7.54 -2.99
C TRP A 71 2.22 7.37 -2.77
N ILE A 72 1.75 7.11 -1.54
CA ILE A 72 0.31 6.91 -1.28
C ILE A 72 -0.50 8.19 -1.50
N PRO A 73 -0.07 9.37 -1.00
CA PRO A 73 -0.73 10.64 -1.31
C PRO A 73 -0.73 11.03 -2.79
N GLU A 74 0.13 10.43 -3.60
CA GLU A 74 0.24 10.67 -5.05
C GLU A 74 -0.71 9.78 -5.89
N LEU A 75 -1.56 8.95 -5.26
CA LEU A 75 -2.45 8.03 -5.98
C LEU A 75 -3.75 8.71 -6.41
N GLU A 76 -3.72 9.47 -7.51
CA GLU A 76 -4.88 10.22 -8.00
C GLU A 76 -6.12 9.37 -8.27
N CYS A 77 -5.95 8.10 -8.69
CA CYS A 77 -7.05 7.18 -8.97
C CYS A 77 -7.53 6.38 -7.75
N LEU A 78 -6.96 6.58 -6.56
CA LEU A 78 -7.29 5.77 -5.39
C LEU A 78 -8.71 6.02 -4.89
N VAL A 79 -9.56 5.00 -5.01
CA VAL A 79 -10.95 5.04 -4.53
C VAL A 79 -11.09 4.44 -3.14
N LYS A 80 -10.24 3.47 -2.80
CA LYS A 80 -10.30 2.74 -1.54
C LYS A 80 -8.92 2.45 -0.97
N ILE A 81 -8.72 2.80 0.29
CA ILE A 81 -7.57 2.40 1.07
C ILE A 81 -7.99 1.68 2.35
N ARG A 82 -7.31 0.58 2.65
CA ARG A 82 -7.44 -0.16 3.91
C ARG A 82 -6.06 -0.32 4.53
N LEU A 83 -5.91 0.16 5.75
CA LEU A 83 -4.67 0.05 6.53
C LEU A 83 -4.95 -0.75 7.80
N GLY A 84 -4.14 -1.79 8.04
CA GLY A 84 -4.15 -2.53 9.29
C GLY A 84 -2.76 -3.00 9.68
N PHE A 85 -2.56 -3.23 10.96
CA PHE A 85 -1.27 -3.47 11.62
C PHE A 85 -0.19 -2.46 11.23
N SER A 86 -0.58 -1.26 10.82
CA SER A 86 0.36 -0.27 10.29
C SER A 86 1.19 0.39 11.38
N MET A 87 0.70 0.44 12.62
CA MET A 87 1.38 1.07 13.77
C MET A 87 1.90 2.47 13.43
N LEU A 88 1.09 3.25 12.71
CA LEU A 88 1.50 4.57 12.26
C LEU A 88 1.56 5.51 13.46
N LYS A 89 2.71 6.14 13.64
CA LYS A 89 2.93 7.17 14.67
C LYS A 89 2.31 8.51 14.30
N GLU A 90 2.25 8.80 13.01
CA GLU A 90 1.66 10.01 12.46
C GLU A 90 0.22 9.73 12.01
N ASP A 91 -0.64 10.75 12.11
CA ASP A 91 -2.02 10.66 11.64
C ASP A 91 -2.06 10.52 10.10
N PRO A 92 -2.46 9.35 9.55
CA PRO A 92 -2.51 9.14 8.11
C PRO A 92 -3.54 10.04 7.43
N LEU A 93 -4.54 10.56 8.16
CA LEU A 93 -5.53 11.47 7.59
C LEU A 93 -4.89 12.76 7.06
N GLN A 94 -3.80 13.23 7.66
CA GLN A 94 -3.09 14.42 7.17
C GLN A 94 -2.53 14.22 5.76
N SER A 95 -2.09 13.01 5.44
CA SER A 95 -1.56 12.64 4.12
C SER A 95 -2.67 12.26 3.14
N LEU A 96 -3.77 11.67 3.62
CA LEU A 96 -4.85 11.14 2.79
C LEU A 96 -5.94 12.18 2.44
N LYS A 97 -6.07 13.27 3.21
CA LYS A 97 -7.16 14.26 3.07
C LYS A 97 -7.28 14.93 1.69
N ASN A 98 -6.19 14.95 0.92
CA ASN A 98 -6.13 15.61 -0.39
C ASN A 98 -6.31 14.65 -1.57
N LEU A 99 -6.55 13.35 -1.32
CA LEU A 99 -6.77 12.38 -2.39
C LEU A 99 -8.11 12.65 -3.08
N PRO A 100 -8.14 12.99 -4.38
CA PRO A 100 -9.32 13.57 -5.02
C PRO A 100 -10.46 12.57 -5.21
N ASN A 101 -10.17 11.27 -5.28
CA ASN A 101 -11.13 10.22 -5.58
C ASN A 101 -11.37 9.25 -4.41
N LEU A 102 -10.82 9.54 -3.23
CA LEU A 102 -10.91 8.62 -2.09
C LEU A 102 -12.33 8.61 -1.50
N LEU A 103 -13.04 7.49 -1.69
CA LEU A 103 -14.41 7.30 -1.21
C LEU A 103 -14.51 6.36 -0.02
N ASN A 104 -13.51 5.50 0.19
CA ASN A 104 -13.53 4.49 1.24
C ASN A 104 -12.20 4.41 1.96
N LEU A 105 -12.19 4.85 3.21
CA LEU A 105 -11.09 4.71 4.14
C LEU A 105 -11.46 3.69 5.22
N CYS A 106 -10.59 2.72 5.45
CA CYS A 106 -10.75 1.74 6.52
C CYS A 106 -9.43 1.59 7.28
N LEU A 107 -9.44 2.02 8.53
CA LEU A 107 -8.36 1.82 9.48
C LEU A 107 -8.84 0.75 10.47
N TRP A 108 -8.09 -0.33 10.62
CA TRP A 108 -8.51 -1.49 11.43
C TRP A 108 -7.28 -2.19 12.00
N ASP A 109 -7.45 -3.14 12.94
CA ASP A 109 -6.38 -3.97 13.51
C ASP A 109 -5.10 -3.19 13.87
N ASN A 110 -5.04 -2.46 14.99
CA ASN A 110 -3.84 -1.72 15.44
C ASN A 110 -3.19 -0.83 14.35
N CYS A 111 -4.02 0.04 13.75
CA CYS A 111 -3.56 0.96 12.71
C CYS A 111 -2.66 2.09 13.27
N TYR A 112 -2.91 2.50 14.51
CA TYR A 112 -2.20 3.52 15.27
C TYR A 112 -1.39 2.87 16.39
N ASP A 113 -0.28 3.53 16.76
CA ASP A 113 0.45 3.24 18.02
C ASP A 113 -0.29 3.86 19.23
#